data_AF-A0A8T5QUI0-F1
#
_entry.id   AF-A0A8T5QUI0-F1
#
_cell.length_a   1.000
_cell.length_b   1.000
_cell.length_c   1.000
_cell.angle_alpha   90.00
_cell.angle_beta   90.00
_cell.angle_gamma   90.00
#
_symmetry.space_group_name_H-M   'P 1'
#
loop_
_entity.id
_entity.type
_entity.pdbx_description
1 polymer ?
#
loop_
_entity_poly.entity_id
_entity_poly.type
_entity_poly.pdbx_seq_one_letter_code
_entity_poly.pdbx_strand_id
1 'polypeptide(L)'
;MSTTGKEEVLLTSDEVLNKHFTQILEAAREELDDHRESINENTTEIQTNHEFLMQLDAKIDKLASKIEEISLLVKGSSEEKQFKVKALTKREKEVFQALYGLGATKAFITYRELSAHIGISESLIAQYVANIVEKGVPLVKRYSSNRVYINLTQSFREKQAKHCVVGLNTPLSYWVH
;
A
#
# COMPACT_ATOMS: atom_id res chain seq x y z
N MET A 1 -8.73 48.01 -77.22
CA MET A 1 -9.10 48.56 -75.90
C MET A 1 -10.61 48.52 -75.74
N SER A 2 -11.06 48.53 -74.49
CA SER A 2 -12.45 48.50 -73.99
C SER A 2 -12.98 47.08 -73.70
N THR A 3 -12.64 46.50 -72.55
CA THR A 3 -13.16 46.70 -71.17
C THR A 3 -14.43 45.91 -70.88
N THR A 4 -14.17 44.79 -70.21
CA THR A 4 -15.06 43.85 -69.52
C THR A 4 -15.99 44.57 -68.53
N GLY A 5 -17.29 44.54 -68.78
CA GLY A 5 -18.32 44.92 -67.81
C GLY A 5 -18.63 43.75 -66.89
N LYS A 6 -18.34 43.90 -65.60
CA LYS A 6 -18.80 42.99 -64.54
C LYS A 6 -20.25 43.31 -64.24
N GLU A 7 -21.13 42.33 -64.41
CA GLU A 7 -22.54 42.41 -64.03
C GLU A 7 -22.65 41.98 -62.56
N GLU A 8 -22.80 42.95 -61.66
CA GLU A 8 -23.01 42.73 -60.23
C GLU A 8 -24.52 42.53 -59.99
N VAL A 9 -24.93 41.29 -59.76
CA VAL A 9 -26.32 40.94 -59.46
C VAL A 9 -26.63 41.34 -58.01
N LEU A 10 -27.37 42.42 -57.83
CA LEU A 10 -27.95 42.86 -56.54
C LEU A 10 -29.13 41.95 -56.18
N LEU A 11 -28.95 41.08 -55.18
CA LEU A 11 -30.01 40.26 -54.61
C LEU A 11 -31.06 41.14 -53.92
N THR A 12 -32.33 40.77 -54.05
CA THR A 12 -33.44 41.47 -53.37
C THR A 12 -33.42 41.20 -51.85
N SER A 13 -33.93 42.12 -51.03
CA SER A 13 -33.90 41.98 -49.56
C SER A 13 -34.55 40.69 -49.04
N ASP A 14 -35.57 40.16 -49.72
CA ASP A 14 -36.22 38.89 -49.36
C ASP A 14 -35.35 37.67 -49.68
N GLU A 15 -34.56 37.71 -50.76
CA GLU A 15 -33.61 36.65 -51.11
C GLU A 15 -32.44 36.60 -50.11
N VAL A 16 -31.99 37.76 -49.64
CA VAL A 16 -30.95 37.87 -48.60
C VAL A 16 -31.48 37.31 -47.27
N LEU A 17 -32.72 37.64 -46.90
CA LEU A 17 -33.36 37.16 -45.67
C LEU A 17 -33.54 35.63 -45.68
N ASN A 18 -34.06 35.07 -46.78
CA ASN A 18 -34.24 33.63 -46.92
C ASN A 18 -32.90 32.89 -46.89
N LYS A 19 -31.87 33.43 -47.53
CA LYS A 19 -30.52 32.85 -47.49
C LYS A 19 -29.97 32.80 -46.07
N HIS A 20 -30.10 33.87 -45.29
CA HIS A 20 -29.68 33.88 -43.89
C HIS A 20 -30.47 32.89 -43.03
N PHE A 21 -31.79 32.79 -43.25
CA PHE A 21 -32.63 31.84 -42.53
C PHE A 21 -32.24 30.39 -42.82
N THR A 22 -31.99 30.04 -44.09
CA THR A 22 -31.51 28.71 -44.48
C THR A 22 -30.14 28.40 -43.86
N GLN A 23 -29.23 29.37 -43.83
CA GLN A 23 -27.91 29.20 -43.20
C GLN A 23 -28.02 28.93 -41.69
N ILE A 24 -28.91 29.63 -40.98
CA ILE A 24 -29.13 29.39 -39.55
C ILE A 24 -29.74 28.00 -39.31
N LEU A 25 -30.67 27.57 -40.16
CA LEU A 25 -31.25 26.23 -40.07
C LEU A 25 -30.23 25.13 -40.37
N GLU A 26 -29.34 25.34 -41.34
CA GLU A 26 -28.24 24.41 -41.64
C GLU A 26 -27.27 24.32 -40.46
N ALA A 27 -26.85 25.45 -39.90
CA ALA A 27 -25.97 25.49 -38.74
C ALA A 27 -26.62 24.81 -37.50
N ALA A 28 -27.90 25.08 -37.24
CA ALA A 28 -28.63 24.43 -36.15
C ALA A 28 -28.79 22.92 -36.36
N ARG A 29 -28.94 22.49 -37.61
CA ARG A 29 -29.00 21.06 -37.95
C ARG A 29 -27.66 20.38 -37.74
N GLU A 30 -26.57 21.02 -38.17
CA GLU A 30 -25.20 20.51 -37.97
C GLU A 30 -24.88 20.36 -36.49
N GLU A 31 -25.19 21.37 -35.67
CA GLU A 31 -25.00 21.31 -34.21
C GLU A 31 -25.84 20.19 -33.55
N LEU A 32 -27.06 19.93 -34.03
CA LEU A 32 -27.88 18.84 -33.54
C LEU A 32 -27.35 17.46 -33.96
N ASP A 33 -26.81 17.33 -35.16
CA ASP A 33 -26.20 16.09 -35.63
C ASP A 33 -24.91 15.79 -34.84
N ASP A 34 -24.08 16.80 -34.55
CA ASP A 34 -22.87 16.70 -33.72
C ASP A 34 -23.20 16.29 -32.26
N HIS A 35 -24.24 16.89 -31.68
CA HIS A 35 -24.72 16.52 -30.35
C HIS A 35 -25.23 15.09 -30.32
N ARG A 36 -25.92 14.65 -31.38
CA ARG A 36 -26.43 13.27 -31.46
C ARG A 36 -25.29 12.27 -31.55
N GLU A 37 -24.24 12.57 -32.32
CA GLU A 37 -23.04 11.73 -32.39
C GLU A 37 -22.34 11.66 -31.03
N SER A 38 -22.11 12.80 -30.38
CA SER A 38 -21.53 12.87 -29.04
C SER A 38 -22.32 12.07 -27.99
N ILE A 39 -23.66 12.09 -28.06
CA ILE A 39 -24.52 11.32 -27.15
C ILE A 39 -24.35 9.81 -27.39
N ASN A 40 -24.23 9.37 -28.65
CA ASN A 40 -24.06 7.97 -28.99
C ASN A 40 -22.69 7.45 -28.55
N GLU A 41 -21.64 8.25 -28.74
CA GLU A 41 -20.30 7.93 -28.26
C GLU A 41 -20.28 7.78 -26.75
N ASN A 42 -20.82 8.75 -26.02
CA ASN A 42 -20.95 8.69 -24.56
C ASN A 42 -21.77 7.48 -24.11
N THR A 43 -22.84 7.14 -24.81
CA THR A 43 -23.66 5.95 -24.50
C THR A 43 -22.84 4.66 -24.63
N THR A 44 -22.04 4.57 -25.69
CA THR A 44 -21.17 3.43 -25.95
C THR A 44 -20.06 3.32 -24.90
N GLU A 45 -19.47 4.45 -24.50
CA GLU A 45 -18.45 4.50 -23.46
C GLU A 45 -19.02 4.08 -22.10
N ILE A 46 -20.19 4.61 -21.71
CA ILE A 46 -20.86 4.24 -20.46
C ILE A 46 -21.14 2.74 -20.42
N GLN A 47 -21.64 2.16 -21.52
CA GLN A 47 -21.90 0.73 -21.60
C GLN A 47 -20.62 -0.11 -21.44
N THR A 48 -19.55 0.29 -22.13
CA THR A 48 -18.25 -0.38 -22.02
C THR A 48 -17.69 -0.31 -20.60
N ASN A 49 -17.81 0.86 -19.95
CA ASN A 49 -17.39 1.06 -18.57
C ASN A 49 -18.21 0.20 -17.60
N HIS A 50 -19.52 0.09 -17.80
CA HIS A 50 -20.38 -0.77 -17.00
C HIS A 50 -19.97 -2.25 -17.12
N GLU A 51 -19.71 -2.74 -18.32
CA GLU A 51 -19.22 -4.10 -18.54
C GLU A 51 -17.88 -4.35 -17.84
N PHE A 52 -16.97 -3.36 -17.86
CA PHE A 52 -15.70 -3.45 -17.16
C PHE A 52 -15.87 -3.50 -15.63
N LEU A 53 -16.79 -2.71 -15.07
CA LEU A 53 -17.13 -2.73 -13.65
C LEU A 53 -17.66 -4.10 -13.22
N MET A 54 -18.55 -4.71 -14.00
CA MET A 54 -19.05 -6.06 -13.70
C MET A 54 -17.94 -7.10 -13.68
N GLN A 55 -16.95 -7.00 -14.58
CA GLN A 55 -15.78 -7.89 -14.57
C GLN A 55 -14.89 -7.65 -13.35
N LEU A 56 -14.79 -6.41 -12.86
CA LEU A 56 -14.06 -6.10 -11.64
C LEU A 56 -14.76 -6.68 -10.41
N ASP A 57 -16.08 -6.55 -10.29
CA ASP A 57 -16.85 -7.12 -9.20
C ASP A 57 -16.66 -8.64 -9.14
N ALA A 58 -16.75 -9.33 -10.29
CA ALA A 58 -16.49 -10.77 -10.35
C ALA A 58 -15.06 -11.15 -9.90
N LYS A 59 -14.06 -10.30 -10.16
CA LYS A 59 -12.70 -10.51 -9.68
C LYS A 59 -12.56 -10.24 -8.18
N ILE A 60 -13.26 -9.23 -7.65
CA ILE A 60 -13.30 -8.92 -6.22
C ILE A 60 -13.91 -10.08 -5.45
N ASP A 61 -15.04 -10.63 -5.92
CA ASP A 61 -15.69 -11.79 -5.29
C ASP A 61 -14.74 -12.99 -5.25
N LYS A 62 -14.04 -13.26 -6.37
CA LYS A 62 -13.06 -14.35 -6.43
C LYS A 62 -11.89 -14.13 -5.47
N LEU A 63 -11.43 -12.89 -5.31
CA LEU A 63 -10.38 -12.56 -4.34
C LEU A 63 -10.88 -12.72 -2.90
N ALA A 64 -12.12 -12.30 -2.61
CA ALA A 64 -12.74 -12.48 -1.31
C ALA A 64 -12.81 -13.97 -0.93
N SER A 65 -13.27 -14.85 -1.84
CA SER A 65 -13.30 -16.29 -1.58
C SER A 65 -11.91 -16.87 -1.31
N LYS A 66 -10.87 -16.43 -2.03
CA LYS A 66 -9.48 -16.88 -1.79
C LYS A 66 -8.93 -16.39 -0.44
N ILE A 67 -9.29 -15.18 -0.02
CA ILE A 67 -8.91 -14.65 1.29
C ILE A 67 -9.58 -15.47 2.40
N GLU A 68 -10.84 -15.84 2.23
CA GLU A 68 -11.55 -16.71 3.17
C GLU A 68 -10.90 -18.09 3.26
N GLU A 69 -10.54 -18.70 2.13
CA GLU A 69 -9.81 -19.97 2.07
C GLU A 69 -8.46 -19.89 2.82
N ILE A 70 -7.67 -18.85 2.56
CA ILE A 70 -6.40 -18.61 3.26
C ILE A 70 -6.64 -18.37 4.75
N SER A 71 -7.67 -17.60 5.11
CA SER A 71 -8.04 -17.32 6.50
C SER A 71 -8.41 -18.61 7.24
N LEU A 72 -9.12 -19.52 6.58
CA LEU A 72 -9.46 -20.84 7.12
C LEU A 72 -8.20 -21.69 7.31
N LEU A 73 -7.27 -21.69 6.34
CA LEU A 73 -5.99 -22.40 6.48
C LEU A 73 -5.14 -21.82 7.62
N VAL A 74 -5.09 -20.50 7.76
CA VAL A 74 -4.34 -19.81 8.83
C VAL A 74 -4.96 -20.06 10.20
N LYS A 75 -6.30 -20.08 10.30
CA LYS A 75 -7.02 -20.40 11.55
C LYS A 75 -6.98 -21.88 11.89
N GLY A 76 -7.03 -22.77 10.90
CA GLY A 76 -6.83 -24.22 11.07
C GLY A 76 -5.39 -24.57 11.48
N SER A 77 -4.44 -23.70 11.13
CA SER A 77 -3.05 -23.72 11.62
C SER A 77 -2.88 -23.05 13.00
N SER A 78 -3.97 -22.80 13.73
CA SER A 78 -3.92 -22.32 15.12
C SER A 78 -3.64 -23.46 16.11
N GLU A 79 -2.83 -24.44 15.72
CA GLU A 79 -1.81 -24.86 16.67
C GLU A 79 -1.14 -23.57 17.13
N GLU A 80 -1.30 -23.22 18.39
CA GLU A 80 -0.45 -22.24 19.04
C GLU A 80 0.95 -22.53 18.55
N LYS A 81 1.49 -21.74 17.62
CA LYS A 81 2.85 -21.94 17.13
C LYS A 81 3.68 -21.84 18.39
N GLN A 82 4.03 -23.00 18.94
CA GLN A 82 4.91 -23.09 20.08
C GLN A 82 6.15 -22.45 19.53
N PHE A 83 6.44 -21.23 19.99
CA PHE A 83 7.68 -20.57 19.70
C PHE A 83 8.74 -21.44 20.37
N LYS A 84 9.17 -22.50 19.67
CA LYS A 84 10.27 -23.36 20.08
C LYS A 84 11.53 -22.54 19.81
N VAL A 85 11.75 -21.55 20.67
CA VAL A 85 12.96 -20.75 20.66
C VAL A 85 14.08 -21.69 21.05
N LYS A 86 15.04 -21.88 20.16
CA LYS A 86 16.25 -22.64 20.47
C LYS A 86 17.01 -21.90 21.59
N ALA A 87 17.72 -22.65 22.43
CA ALA A 87 18.47 -22.07 23.54
C ALA A 87 19.45 -20.98 23.03
N LEU A 88 19.28 -19.75 23.53
CA LEU A 88 20.19 -18.65 23.28
C LEU A 88 21.49 -18.83 24.09
N THR A 89 22.62 -18.41 23.53
CA THR A 89 23.91 -18.34 24.25
C THR A 89 23.89 -17.22 25.29
N LYS A 90 24.86 -17.19 26.21
CA LYS A 90 24.94 -16.12 27.24
C LYS A 90 24.98 -14.72 26.61
N ARG A 91 25.76 -14.55 25.54
CA ARG A 91 25.88 -13.26 24.82
C ARG A 91 24.61 -12.90 24.06
N GLU A 92 23.94 -13.86 23.44
CA GLU A 92 22.65 -13.61 22.80
C GLU A 92 21.55 -13.27 23.82
N LYS A 93 21.56 -13.90 25.00
CA LYS A 93 20.64 -13.54 26.10
C LYS A 93 20.88 -12.11 26.58
N GLU A 94 22.13 -11.69 26.70
CA GLU A 94 22.51 -10.31 27.06
C GLU A 94 21.99 -9.30 26.02
N VAL A 95 22.17 -9.59 24.72
CA VAL A 95 21.62 -8.76 23.63
C VAL A 95 20.09 -8.73 23.65
N PHE A 96 19.45 -9.88 23.85
CA PHE A 96 18.00 -9.97 23.98
C PHE A 96 17.46 -9.17 25.17
N GLN A 97 18.14 -9.23 26.32
CA GLN A 97 17.78 -8.48 27.53
C GLN A 97 17.86 -6.98 27.29
N ALA A 98 18.97 -6.50 26.72
CA ALA A 98 19.11 -5.08 26.38
C ALA A 98 18.02 -4.63 25.40
N LEU A 99 17.71 -5.45 24.38
CA LEU A 99 16.64 -5.16 23.42
C LEU A 99 15.25 -5.12 24.06
N TYR A 100 14.97 -6.03 25.01
CA TYR A 100 13.72 -6.08 25.73
C TYR A 100 13.56 -4.88 26.67
N GLY A 101 14.59 -4.55 27.45
CA GLY A 101 14.58 -3.46 28.43
C GLY A 101 14.52 -2.08 27.78
N LEU A 102 15.45 -1.78 26.86
CA LEU A 102 15.41 -0.53 26.08
C LEU A 102 14.14 -0.41 25.26
N GLY A 103 13.55 -1.56 24.90
CA GLY A 103 12.34 -1.61 24.11
C GLY A 103 11.10 -1.20 24.91
N ALA A 104 11.17 -1.18 26.24
CA ALA A 104 10.07 -0.70 27.09
C ALA A 104 9.99 0.83 27.07
N THR A 105 11.13 1.52 26.96
CA THR A 105 11.20 2.99 26.94
C THR A 105 11.15 3.55 25.51
N LYS A 106 11.69 2.82 24.53
CA LYS A 106 11.76 3.25 23.13
C LYS A 106 11.16 2.21 22.18
N ALA A 107 10.28 2.66 21.30
CA ALA A 107 9.60 1.77 20.35
C ALA A 107 10.53 1.15 19.28
N PHE A 108 11.71 1.71 19.01
CA PHE A 108 12.67 1.17 18.06
C PHE A 108 14.09 1.51 18.47
N ILE A 109 14.99 0.53 18.44
CA ILE A 109 16.37 0.66 18.92
C ILE A 109 17.34 0.38 17.77
N THR A 110 18.42 1.12 17.69
CA THR A 110 19.47 0.92 16.69
C THR A 110 20.59 0.01 17.20
N TYR A 111 21.38 -0.58 16.29
CA TYR A 111 22.55 -1.37 16.69
C TYR A 111 23.58 -0.56 17.49
N ARG A 112 23.73 0.73 17.18
CA ARG A 112 24.56 1.66 17.93
C ARG A 112 24.13 1.80 19.39
N GLU A 113 22.83 1.86 19.65
CA GLU A 113 22.29 1.98 21.01
C GLU A 113 22.50 0.69 21.82
N LEU A 114 22.30 -0.48 21.20
CA LEU A 114 22.61 -1.76 21.83
C LEU A 114 24.11 -1.94 22.07
N SER A 115 24.94 -1.52 21.10
CA SER A 115 26.40 -1.52 21.21
C SER A 115 26.87 -0.66 22.39
N ALA A 116 26.33 0.54 22.54
CA ALA A 116 26.64 1.43 23.65
C ALA A 116 26.18 0.88 25.01
N HIS A 117 25.04 0.18 25.05
CA HIS A 117 24.51 -0.40 26.29
C HIS A 117 25.28 -1.66 26.74
N ILE A 118 25.74 -2.51 25.81
CA ILE A 118 26.38 -3.80 26.12
C ILE A 118 27.91 -3.69 26.11
N GLY A 119 28.47 -2.68 25.44
CA GLY A 119 29.92 -2.48 25.33
C GLY A 119 30.60 -3.39 24.31
N ILE A 120 29.88 -3.80 23.25
CA ILE A 120 30.43 -4.61 22.14
C ILE A 120 30.19 -3.91 20.79
N SER A 121 30.94 -4.26 19.74
CA SER A 121 30.85 -3.60 18.43
C SER A 121 29.48 -3.79 17.75
N GLU A 122 29.07 -2.81 16.94
CA GLU A 122 27.82 -2.88 16.17
C GLU A 122 27.77 -4.10 15.23
N SER A 123 28.92 -4.51 14.68
CA SER A 123 29.05 -5.71 13.84
C SER A 123 28.70 -6.99 14.61
N LEU A 124 29.16 -7.10 15.86
CA LEU A 124 28.90 -8.24 16.71
C LEU A 124 27.45 -8.26 17.20
N ILE A 125 26.88 -7.08 17.49
CA ILE A 125 25.43 -6.94 17.75
C ILE A 125 24.61 -7.43 16.57
N ALA A 126 24.94 -6.99 15.35
CA ALA A 126 24.21 -7.40 14.15
C ALA A 126 24.24 -8.93 13.97
N GLN A 127 25.40 -9.56 14.23
CA GLN A 127 25.55 -11.01 14.22
C GLN A 127 24.69 -11.69 15.30
N TYR A 128 24.75 -11.24 16.55
CA TYR A 128 23.92 -11.82 17.62
C TYR A 128 22.42 -11.63 17.36
N VAL A 129 22.01 -10.48 16.84
CA VAL A 129 20.63 -10.23 16.44
C VAL A 129 20.20 -11.19 15.32
N ALA A 130 21.06 -11.46 14.34
CA ALA A 130 20.78 -12.45 13.30
C ALA A 130 20.61 -13.86 13.89
N ASN A 131 21.50 -14.27 14.79
CA ASN A 131 21.43 -15.57 15.47
C ASN A 131 20.16 -15.71 16.32
N ILE A 132 19.76 -14.64 17.02
CA ILE A 132 18.54 -14.61 17.85
C ILE A 132 17.29 -14.82 16.96
N VAL A 133 17.25 -14.18 15.78
CA VAL A 133 16.17 -14.39 14.80
C VAL A 133 16.18 -15.82 14.25
N GLU A 134 17.36 -16.34 13.90
CA GLU A 134 17.52 -17.72 13.42
C GLU A 134 17.07 -18.76 14.47
N LYS A 135 17.26 -18.44 15.75
CA LYS A 135 16.80 -19.26 16.88
C LYS A 135 15.32 -19.13 17.18
N GLY A 136 14.58 -18.35 16.41
CA GLY A 136 13.12 -18.29 16.45
C GLY A 136 12.55 -17.11 17.25
N VAL A 137 13.36 -16.10 17.57
CA VAL A 137 12.86 -14.87 18.22
C VAL A 137 12.39 -13.87 17.15
N PRO A 138 11.10 -13.52 17.11
CA PRO A 138 10.53 -12.63 16.10
C PRO A 138 10.86 -11.16 16.38
N LEU A 139 11.59 -10.54 15.45
CA LEU A 139 11.96 -9.12 15.46
C LEU A 139 11.34 -8.36 14.29
N VAL A 140 10.93 -7.11 14.54
CA VAL A 140 10.57 -6.13 13.53
C VAL A 140 11.82 -5.32 13.20
N LYS A 141 12.22 -5.30 11.93
CA LYS A 141 13.31 -4.46 11.41
C LYS A 141 12.74 -3.36 10.52
N ARG A 142 13.17 -2.12 10.73
CA ARG A 142 12.86 -0.97 9.88
C ARG A 142 14.16 -0.32 9.41
N TYR A 143 14.20 0.09 8.16
CA TYR A 143 15.34 0.77 7.57
C TYR A 143 14.95 2.23 7.38
N SER A 144 15.71 3.15 7.96
CA SER A 144 15.50 4.59 7.79
C SER A 144 16.84 5.32 7.86
N SER A 145 17.05 6.28 6.96
CA SER A 145 18.27 7.11 6.91
C SER A 145 19.58 6.31 7.00
N ASN A 146 19.66 5.22 6.23
CA ASN A 146 20.81 4.29 6.21
C ASN A 146 21.13 3.63 7.57
N ARG A 147 20.13 3.52 8.47
CA ARG A 147 20.24 2.87 9.78
C ARG A 147 19.16 1.81 9.95
N VAL A 148 19.51 0.76 10.70
CA VAL A 148 18.61 -0.34 11.05
C VAL A 148 18.03 -0.09 12.43
N TYR A 149 16.70 -0.09 12.50
CA TYR A 149 15.90 0.05 13.70
C TYR A 149 15.23 -1.29 13.98
N ILE A 150 15.44 -1.83 15.17
CA ILE A 150 14.93 -3.14 15.59
C ILE A 150 14.03 -3.02 16.80
N ASN A 151 13.02 -3.87 16.85
CA ASN A 151 12.16 -4.05 18.02
C ASN A 151 11.64 -5.50 18.09
N LEU A 152 11.32 -5.97 19.28
CA LEU A 152 10.57 -7.20 19.50
C LEU A 152 9.09 -7.00 19.13
N THR A 153 8.49 -8.02 18.53
CA THR A 153 7.03 -8.02 18.30
C THR A 153 6.26 -8.01 19.62
N GLN A 154 5.16 -7.26 19.66
CA GLN A 154 4.34 -7.09 20.88
C GLN A 154 3.83 -8.44 21.41
N SER A 155 3.32 -9.29 20.52
CA SER A 155 2.84 -10.64 20.86
C SER A 155 3.93 -11.53 21.48
N PHE A 156 5.19 -11.39 21.05
CA PHE A 156 6.30 -12.13 21.64
C PHE A 156 6.72 -11.58 22.99
N ARG A 157 6.66 -10.26 23.21
CA ARG A 157 6.92 -9.66 24.53
C ARG A 157 5.94 -10.17 25.58
N GLU A 158 4.66 -10.20 25.25
CA GLU A 158 3.62 -10.73 26.15
C GLU A 158 3.85 -12.21 26.48
N LYS A 159 4.25 -13.02 25.48
CA LYS A 159 4.61 -14.42 25.71
C LYS A 159 5.87 -14.56 26.57
N GLN A 160 6.88 -13.73 26.36
CA GLN A 160 8.08 -13.70 27.21
C GLN A 160 7.74 -13.31 28.65
N ALA A 161 6.84 -12.36 28.86
CA ALA A 161 6.39 -11.96 30.19
C ALA A 161 5.60 -13.07 30.91
N LYS A 162 4.73 -13.79 30.18
CA LYS A 162 3.88 -14.85 30.74
C LYS A 162 4.60 -16.19 30.93
N HIS A 163 5.46 -16.58 30.00
CA HIS A 163 6.00 -17.95 29.92
C HIS A 163 7.54 -18.02 29.93
N CYS A 164 8.24 -16.88 29.99
CA CYS A 164 9.71 -16.81 29.96
C CYS A 164 10.33 -17.66 28.82
N VAL A 165 9.81 -17.52 27.60
CA VAL A 165 10.14 -18.37 26.44
C VAL A 165 11.62 -18.41 26.06
N VAL A 166 12.42 -17.39 26.43
CA VAL A 166 13.88 -17.33 26.20
C VAL A 166 14.70 -17.94 27.35
N GLY A 167 14.07 -18.28 28.48
CA GLY A 167 14.74 -18.86 29.64
C GLY A 167 15.81 -17.95 30.22
N LEU A 168 15.43 -16.72 30.59
CA LEU A 168 16.32 -15.79 31.26
C LEU A 168 16.46 -16.21 32.73
N ASN A 169 17.70 -16.27 33.23
CA ASN A 169 18.02 -16.74 34.59
C ASN A 169 17.58 -15.77 35.70
N THR A 170 16.87 -14.69 35.37
CA THR A 170 16.53 -13.62 36.31
C THR A 170 15.11 -13.11 36.01
N PRO A 171 14.25 -12.96 37.04
CA PRO A 171 12.86 -12.53 36.86
C PRO A 171 12.76 -11.13 36.28
N LEU A 172 11.80 -10.92 35.35
CA LEU A 172 11.52 -9.63 34.69
C LEU A 172 11.15 -8.47 35.64
N SER A 173 10.90 -8.75 36.91
CA SER A 173 10.61 -7.76 37.96
C SER A 173 11.81 -6.89 38.37
N TYR A 174 13.06 -7.34 38.15
CA TYR A 174 14.26 -6.58 38.51
C TYR A 174 14.70 -5.55 37.44
N TRP A 175 13.91 -5.35 36.40
CA TRP A 175 14.33 -4.69 35.15
C TRP A 175 13.52 -3.44 34.80
N VAL A 176 12.54 -3.08 35.63
CA VAL A 176 11.72 -1.86 35.49
C VAL A 176 12.08 -0.91 36.63
N HIS A 177 13.23 -0.25 36.50
CA HIS A 177 13.61 0.92 37.30
C HIS A 177 14.27 1.95 36.40
#